data_AF-A0A120G692-F1
#
_entry.id   AF-A0A120G692-F1
#
_cell.length_a   1.000
_cell.length_b   1.000
_cell.length_c   1.000
_cell.angle_alpha   90.00
_cell.angle_beta   90.00
_cell.angle_gamma   90.00
#
_symmetry.space_group_name_H-M   'P 1'
#
loop_
_entity.id
_entity.type
_entity.pdbx_description
1 polymer ?
#
loop_
_entity_poly.entity_id
_entity_poly.type
_entity_poly.pdbx_seq_one_letter_code
_entity_poly.pdbx_strand_id
1 'polypeptide(L)'
;MAYRKRYSAWPVWNAKVGGQLGQLVDRLGADVAHHVAAHFLKTSDAAVLRKCHSLNELLANAESYHTQWVTGQRINGTTARQMERTEANLSAAEQAAQMVLAKRQAGDRNEYL
;
A
#
# COMPACT_ATOMS: atom_id res chain seq x y z
N MET A 1 -13.66 -14.75 12.77
CA MET A 1 -12.76 -14.74 13.96
C MET A 1 -11.65 -13.69 13.92
N ALA A 2 -11.22 -13.18 12.77
CA ALA A 2 -10.06 -12.27 12.68
C ALA A 2 -10.19 -10.97 13.50
N TYR A 3 -11.37 -10.33 13.51
CA TYR A 3 -11.58 -9.06 14.23
C TYR A 3 -11.38 -9.21 15.74
N ARG A 4 -12.01 -10.25 16.32
CA ARG A 4 -11.89 -10.60 17.73
C ARG A 4 -10.46 -10.94 18.13
N LYS A 5 -9.69 -11.61 17.28
CA LYS A 5 -8.26 -11.90 17.55
C LYS A 5 -7.43 -10.63 17.70
N ARG A 6 -7.79 -9.54 17.00
CA ARG A 6 -7.05 -8.27 17.07
C ARG A 6 -7.53 -7.34 18.18
N TYR A 7 -8.85 -7.21 18.35
CA TYR A 7 -9.45 -6.21 19.23
C TYR A 7 -10.02 -6.77 20.53
N SER A 8 -9.97 -8.10 20.72
CA SER A 8 -10.61 -8.80 21.84
C SER A 8 -12.12 -8.54 21.99
N ALA A 9 -12.75 -7.90 20.99
CA ALA A 9 -14.15 -7.52 20.96
C ALA A 9 -14.79 -7.95 19.64
N TRP A 10 -16.12 -8.04 19.63
CA TRP A 10 -16.88 -8.28 18.41
C TRP A 10 -17.12 -6.96 17.67
N PRO A 11 -17.07 -6.95 16.32
CA PRO A 11 -17.46 -5.78 15.56
C PRO A 11 -18.95 -5.50 15.79
N VAL A 12 -19.31 -4.22 15.86
CA VAL A 12 -20.70 -3.80 16.00
C VAL A 12 -21.46 -4.17 14.74
N TRP A 13 -22.57 -4.89 14.88
CA TRP A 13 -23.45 -5.27 13.79
C TRP A 13 -24.60 -4.28 13.65
N ASN A 14 -24.84 -3.80 12.42
CA ASN A 14 -26.00 -2.97 12.06
C ASN A 14 -26.33 -3.13 10.57
N ALA A 15 -27.46 -2.56 10.13
CA ALA A 15 -27.92 -2.66 8.74
C ALA A 15 -26.89 -2.11 7.72
N LYS A 16 -26.18 -1.04 8.08
CA LYS A 16 -25.12 -0.47 7.24
C LYS A 16 -23.96 -1.46 7.06
N VAL A 17 -23.50 -2.09 8.13
CA VAL A 17 -22.44 -3.11 8.09
C VAL A 17 -22.83 -4.28 7.20
N GLY A 18 -24.08 -4.74 7.28
CA GLY A 18 -24.61 -5.77 6.37
C GLY A 18 -24.54 -5.36 4.90
N GLY A 19 -25.00 -4.15 4.57
CA GLY A 19 -24.92 -3.62 3.19
C GLY A 19 -23.47 -3.47 2.69
N GLN A 20 -22.55 -3.06 3.57
CA GLN A 20 -21.14 -2.92 3.23
C GLN A 20 -20.46 -4.27 2.94
N LEU A 21 -20.82 -5.32 3.68
CA LEU A 21 -20.33 -6.67 3.39
C LEU A 21 -20.89 -7.18 2.06
N GLY A 22 -22.15 -6.89 1.73
CA GLY A 22 -22.72 -7.17 0.42
C GLY A 22 -21.91 -6.51 -0.70
N GLN A 23 -21.65 -5.21 -0.60
CA GLN A 23 -20.83 -4.47 -1.57
C GLN A 23 -19.41 -5.04 -1.72
N LEU A 24 -18.81 -5.52 -0.62
CA LEU A 24 -17.49 -6.14 -0.68
C LEU A 24 -17.53 -7.45 -1.49
N VAL A 25 -18.56 -8.27 -1.26
CA VAL A 25 -18.78 -9.52 -2.00
C VAL A 25 -19.09 -9.23 -3.47
N ASP A 26 -19.89 -8.21 -3.76
CA ASP A 26 -20.21 -7.81 -5.14
C ASP A 26 -18.96 -7.37 -5.92
N ARG A 27 -17.99 -6.72 -5.25
CA ARG A 27 -16.76 -6.24 -5.88
C ARG A 27 -15.67 -7.30 -6.02
N LEU A 28 -15.47 -8.13 -5.01
CA LEU A 28 -14.34 -9.07 -4.94
C LEU A 28 -14.74 -10.52 -5.22
N GLY A 29 -16.03 -10.84 -5.18
CA GLY A 29 -16.56 -12.21 -5.23
C GLY A 29 -16.63 -12.86 -3.84
N ALA A 30 -17.59 -13.77 -3.67
CA ALA A 30 -17.87 -14.44 -2.40
C ALA A 30 -16.68 -15.28 -1.89
N ASP A 31 -15.94 -15.91 -2.81
CA ASP A 31 -14.80 -16.77 -2.48
C ASP A 31 -13.59 -16.00 -1.98
N VAL A 32 -13.48 -14.71 -2.32
CA VAL A 32 -12.26 -13.92 -2.07
C VAL A 32 -12.48 -12.85 -1.00
N ALA A 33 -13.68 -12.26 -0.93
CA ALA A 33 -13.99 -11.16 -0.02
C ALA A 33 -13.62 -11.44 1.44
N HIS A 34 -13.86 -12.67 1.92
CA HIS A 34 -13.56 -13.06 3.29
C HIS A 34 -12.05 -13.18 3.58
N HIS A 35 -11.25 -13.62 2.60
CA HIS A 35 -9.79 -13.65 2.70
C HIS A 35 -9.20 -12.24 2.74
N VAL A 36 -9.69 -11.34 1.89
CA VAL A 36 -9.25 -9.94 1.85
C VAL A 36 -9.61 -9.22 3.15
N ALA A 37 -10.82 -9.41 3.67
CA ALA A 37 -11.22 -8.85 4.96
C ALA A 37 -10.33 -9.36 6.12
N ALA A 38 -9.94 -10.64 6.09
CA ALA A 38 -9.02 -11.19 7.08
C ALA A 38 -7.59 -10.65 6.94
N HIS A 39 -7.12 -10.41 5.70
CA HIS A 39 -5.82 -9.77 5.45
C HIS A 39 -5.82 -8.32 5.92
N PHE A 40 -6.86 -7.55 5.60
CA PHE A 40 -7.05 -6.17 6.03
C PHE A 40 -6.91 -6.01 7.54
N LEU A 41 -7.50 -6.90 8.34
CA LEU A 41 -7.42 -6.88 9.80
C LEU A 41 -6.01 -7.11 10.35
N LYS A 42 -5.11 -7.68 9.55
CA LYS A 42 -3.71 -7.83 9.93
C LYS A 42 -2.93 -6.55 9.67
N THR A 43 -3.37 -5.67 8.77
CA THR A 43 -2.68 -4.42 8.40
C THR A 43 -2.49 -3.49 9.60
N SER A 44 -1.33 -2.85 9.65
CA SER A 44 -0.95 -1.93 10.74
C SER A 44 -0.76 -0.50 10.23
N ASP A 45 -1.49 -0.14 9.19
CA ASP A 45 -1.49 1.20 8.66
C ASP A 45 -2.21 2.17 9.62
N ALA A 46 -1.63 3.36 9.82
CA ALA A 46 -2.12 4.33 10.79
C ALA A 46 -3.54 4.82 10.47
N ALA A 47 -3.91 4.99 9.20
CA ALA A 47 -5.24 5.45 8.81
C ALA A 47 -6.32 4.42 9.17
N VAL A 48 -6.00 3.13 8.96
CA VAL A 48 -6.88 2.01 9.27
C VAL A 48 -6.99 1.79 10.78
N LEU A 49 -5.87 1.85 11.50
CA LEU A 49 -5.82 1.62 12.94
C LEU A 49 -6.58 2.69 13.71
N ARG A 50 -6.45 3.96 13.33
CA ARG A 50 -7.19 5.08 13.95
C ARG A 50 -8.70 4.89 13.89
N LYS A 51 -9.20 4.20 12.86
CA LYS A 51 -10.62 3.91 12.64
C LYS A 51 -11.01 2.49 13.05
N CYS A 52 -10.16 1.79 13.81
CA CYS A 52 -10.39 0.43 14.27
C CYS A 52 -10.79 -0.57 13.17
N HIS A 53 -10.15 -0.48 12.00
CA HIS A 53 -10.47 -1.30 10.82
C HIS A 53 -11.94 -1.19 10.39
N SER A 54 -12.43 0.05 10.25
CA SER A 54 -13.78 0.29 9.74
C SER A 54 -13.98 -0.29 8.34
N LEU A 55 -15.18 -0.81 8.06
CA LEU A 55 -15.52 -1.35 6.73
C LEU A 55 -15.55 -0.28 5.63
N ASN A 56 -15.71 1.00 5.99
CA ASN A 56 -15.59 2.09 5.02
C ASN A 56 -14.18 2.12 4.39
N GLU A 57 -13.13 1.92 5.21
CA GLU A 57 -11.74 1.89 4.73
C GLU A 57 -11.44 0.65 3.89
N LEU A 58 -12.02 -0.49 4.29
CA LEU A 58 -11.92 -1.73 3.54
C LEU A 58 -12.54 -1.57 2.15
N LEU A 59 -13.75 -1.01 2.08
CA LEU A 59 -14.44 -0.78 0.81
C LEU A 59 -13.77 0.28 -0.05
N ALA A 60 -13.26 1.37 0.54
CA ALA A 60 -12.58 2.41 -0.21
C ALA A 60 -11.35 1.87 -0.97
N ASN A 61 -10.66 0.87 -0.41
CA ASN A 61 -9.41 0.32 -0.93
C ASN A 61 -9.48 -1.20 -1.19
N ALA A 62 -10.66 -1.70 -1.56
CA ALA A 62 -10.92 -3.15 -1.65
C ALA A 62 -9.95 -3.87 -2.59
N GLU A 63 -9.75 -3.33 -3.79
CA GLU A 63 -8.86 -3.88 -4.82
C GLU A 63 -7.39 -3.78 -4.40
N SER A 64 -7.01 -2.70 -3.71
CA SER A 64 -5.65 -2.54 -3.18
C SER A 64 -5.34 -3.59 -2.11
N TYR A 65 -6.28 -3.88 -1.21
CA TYR A 65 -6.13 -4.96 -0.22
C TYR A 65 -6.18 -6.34 -0.86
N HIS A 66 -6.95 -6.51 -1.93
CA HIS A 66 -6.93 -7.73 -2.72
C HIS A 66 -5.55 -7.98 -3.33
N THR A 67 -4.96 -6.98 -4.01
CA THR A 67 -3.62 -7.07 -4.58
C THR A 67 -2.56 -7.38 -3.52
N GLN A 68 -2.62 -6.74 -2.36
CA GLN A 68 -1.74 -7.02 -1.23
C GLN A 68 -1.91 -8.45 -0.71
N TRP A 69 -3.14 -8.97 -0.68
CA TRP A 69 -3.39 -10.35 -0.29
C TRP A 69 -2.82 -11.35 -1.31
N VAL A 70 -3.07 -11.15 -2.60
CA VAL A 70 -2.57 -12.04 -3.68
C VAL A 70 -1.05 -12.04 -3.76
N THR A 71 -0.42 -10.87 -3.63
CA THR A 71 1.04 -10.72 -3.69
C THR A 71 1.76 -11.09 -2.39
N GLY A 72 1.02 -11.25 -1.29
CA GLY A 72 1.59 -11.43 0.06
C GLY A 72 2.34 -10.19 0.57
N GLN A 73 2.30 -9.08 -0.15
CA GLN A 73 2.96 -7.83 0.22
C GLN A 73 2.05 -6.97 1.06
N ARG A 74 2.63 -6.21 1.99
CA ARG A 74 1.89 -5.30 2.87
C ARG A 74 2.46 -3.92 2.70
N ILE A 75 1.66 -3.04 2.11
CA ILE A 75 2.06 -1.66 1.85
C ILE A 75 1.34 -0.79 2.88
N ASN A 76 2.11 -0.17 3.76
CA ASN A 76 1.63 0.87 4.67
C ASN A 76 2.27 2.22 4.29
N GLY A 77 1.79 3.32 4.88
CA GLY A 77 2.33 4.65 4.56
C GLY A 77 3.84 4.81 4.75
N THR A 78 4.46 4.08 5.67
CA THR A 78 5.93 4.11 5.86
C THR A 78 6.64 3.36 4.75
N THR A 79 6.17 2.16 4.39
CA THR A 79 6.71 1.37 3.29
C THR A 79 6.58 2.11 1.96
N ALA A 80 5.43 2.74 1.70
CA ALA A 80 5.23 3.56 0.51
C ALA A 80 6.24 4.71 0.43
N ARG A 81 6.39 5.48 1.52
CA ARG A 81 7.41 6.56 1.59
C ARG A 81 8.84 6.05 1.46
N GLN A 82 9.13 4.85 1.96
CA GLN A 82 10.45 4.25 1.79
C GLN A 82 10.71 3.91 0.33
N MET A 83 9.73 3.33 -0.37
CA MET A 83 9.82 3.04 -1.81
C MET A 83 10.01 4.31 -2.63
N GLU A 84 9.21 5.35 -2.36
CA GLU A 84 9.34 6.67 -2.99
C GLU A 84 10.75 7.27 -2.80
N ARG A 85 11.32 7.17 -1.59
CA ARG A 85 12.68 7.65 -1.30
C ARG A 85 13.73 6.83 -2.03
N THR A 86 13.57 5.51 -2.09
CA THR A 86 14.51 4.63 -2.81
C THR A 86 14.51 4.95 -4.31
N GLU A 87 13.33 5.16 -4.90
CA GLU A 87 13.20 5.54 -6.31
C GLU A 87 13.80 6.93 -6.59
N ALA A 88 13.52 7.92 -5.74
CA ALA A 88 14.09 9.26 -5.87
C ALA A 88 15.63 9.25 -5.77
N ASN A 89 16.18 8.45 -4.86
CA ASN A 89 17.63 8.33 -4.70
C ASN A 89 18.30 7.67 -5.92
N LEU A 90 17.67 6.65 -6.51
CA LEU A 90 18.18 5.99 -7.71
C LEU A 90 18.24 6.98 -8.89
N SER A 91 17.16 7.71 -9.12
CA SER A 91 17.09 8.74 -10.17
C SER A 91 18.13 9.84 -9.95
N ALA A 92 18.29 10.31 -8.71
CA ALA A 92 19.30 11.32 -8.39
C ALA A 92 20.74 10.80 -8.64
N ALA A 93 21.01 9.53 -8.33
CA ALA A 93 22.31 8.92 -8.60
C ALA A 93 22.60 8.78 -10.11
N GLU A 94 21.60 8.39 -10.90
CA GLU A 94 21.70 8.31 -12.37
C GLU A 94 21.97 9.69 -12.98
N GLN A 95 21.25 10.72 -12.54
CA GLN A 95 21.46 12.10 -12.98
C GLN A 95 22.86 12.60 -12.61
N ALA A 96 23.32 12.33 -11.39
CA ALA A 96 24.66 12.70 -10.94
C ALA A 96 25.74 12.01 -11.79
N ALA A 97 25.58 10.72 -12.10
CA ALA A 97 26.51 9.98 -12.96
C ALA A 97 26.57 10.59 -14.37
N GLN A 98 25.41 10.91 -14.97
CA GLN A 98 25.35 11.56 -16.28
C GLN A 98 26.05 12.93 -16.27
N MET A 99 25.86 13.73 -15.22
CA MET A 99 26.53 15.02 -15.09
C MET A 99 28.05 14.88 -14.95
N VAL A 100 28.54 13.89 -14.20
CA VAL A 100 29.99 13.62 -14.07
C VAL A 100 30.59 13.18 -15.41
N LEU A 101 29.92 12.29 -16.15
CA LEU A 101 30.37 11.90 -17.48
C LEU A 101 30.37 13.09 -18.46
N ALA A 102 29.33 13.91 -18.46
CA ALA A 102 29.24 15.10 -19.31
C ALA A 102 30.37 16.11 -18.99
N LYS A 103 30.66 16.32 -17.70
CA LYS A 103 31.80 17.18 -17.28
C LYS A 103 33.14 16.61 -17.71
N ARG A 104 33.35 15.30 -17.64
CA ARG A 104 34.59 14.65 -18.12
C ARG A 104 34.76 14.83 -19.63
N GLN A 105 33.71 14.63 -20.42
CA GLN A 105 33.74 14.82 -21.87
C GLN A 105 33.94 16.30 -22.28
N ALA A 106 33.45 17.25 -21.48
CA ALA A 106 33.67 18.68 -21.73
C ALA A 106 35.09 19.13 -21.35
N GLY A 107 35.69 18.55 -20.31
CA GLY A 107 37.08 18.80 -19.92
C GLY A 107 38.09 18.36 -20.99
N ASP A 108 37.93 17.14 -21.51
CA ASP A 108 38.77 16.60 -22.59
C ASP A 108 38.74 17.45 -23.87
N ARG A 109 37.66 18.22 -24.12
CA ARG A 109 37.55 19.07 -25.33
C ARG A 109 38.29 20.40 -25.22
N ASN A 110 38.61 20.87 -24.02
CA ASN A 110 39.29 22.16 -23.82
C ASN A 110 40.82 22.06 -23.77
N GLU A 111 41.39 20.85 -23.74
CA GLU A 111 42.84 20.63 -23.63
C GLU A 111 43.55 20.55 -25.00
N TYR A 112 42.82 20.63 -26.12
CA TYR A 112 43.35 20.51 -27.49
C TYR A 112 43.19 21.79 -28.36
N LEU A 113 43.03 22.97 -27.76
CA LEU A 113 43.03 24.28 -28.44
C LEU A 113 44.14 25.17 -27.88
#